data_AF-A0A7Y2D2I4-F1
#
_entry.id   AF-A0A7Y2D2I4-F1
#
_cell.length_a   1.000
_cell.length_b   1.000
_cell.length_c   1.000
_cell.angle_alpha   90.00
_cell.angle_beta   90.00
_cell.angle_gamma   90.00
#
_symmetry.space_group_name_H-M   'P 1'
#
loop_
_entity.id
_entity.type
_entity.pdbx_description
1 polymer ?
#
loop_
_entity_poly.entity_id
_entity_poly.type
_entity_poly.pdbx_seq_one_letter_code
_entity_poly.pdbx_strand_id
1 'polypeptide(L)'
;MNSDFEDFEHDLEELNRQLGGSDEEPESIEDLPELSEDAIIELDLLNVSTRTAVLSKNDMIALLCLKTADKGGAICRVDPREPNPSVQVYDDADNALDWFTKSLKTSRKNGWKVVYDGLPLEG
;
A
#
# COMPACT_ATOMS: atom_id res chain seq x y z
N MET A 1 -35.95 -5.05 4.04
CA MET A 1 -34.61 -4.44 3.94
C MET A 1 -33.73 -5.50 3.31
N ASN A 2 -33.63 -5.50 1.98
CA ASN A 2 -32.82 -6.40 1.16
C ASN A 2 -32.21 -5.66 -0.05
N SER A 3 -32.37 -4.33 -0.16
CA SER A 3 -31.98 -3.55 -1.35
C SER A 3 -30.47 -3.58 -1.58
N ASP A 4 -29.67 -3.50 -0.53
CA ASP A 4 -28.22 -3.36 -0.65
C ASP A 4 -27.54 -4.63 -1.19
N PHE A 5 -28.21 -5.79 -1.10
CA PHE A 5 -27.70 -7.05 -1.65
C PHE A 5 -28.14 -7.22 -3.11
N GLU A 6 -29.36 -6.82 -3.44
CA GLU A 6 -29.89 -6.83 -4.82
C GLU A 6 -29.14 -5.81 -5.71
N ASP A 7 -28.76 -4.66 -5.15
CA ASP A 7 -27.95 -3.65 -5.86
C ASP A 7 -26.52 -4.17 -6.13
N PHE A 8 -25.93 -4.93 -5.21
CA PHE A 8 -24.60 -5.54 -5.40
C PHE A 8 -24.60 -6.61 -6.49
N GLU A 9 -25.63 -7.46 -6.54
CA GLU A 9 -25.77 -8.48 -7.59
C GLU A 9 -25.96 -7.83 -8.97
N HIS A 10 -26.76 -6.77 -9.05
CA HIS A 10 -26.96 -6.02 -10.30
C HIS A 10 -25.67 -5.35 -10.78
N ASP A 11 -24.88 -4.76 -9.88
CA ASP A 11 -23.59 -4.16 -10.21
C ASP A 11 -22.59 -5.21 -10.71
N LEU A 12 -22.62 -6.42 -10.13
CA LEU A 12 -21.76 -7.54 -10.56
C LEU A 12 -22.15 -8.05 -11.96
N GLU A 13 -23.45 -8.20 -12.22
CA GLU A 13 -23.97 -8.59 -13.53
C GLU A 13 -23.64 -7.55 -14.61
N GLU A 14 -23.72 -6.26 -14.27
CA GLU A 14 -23.38 -5.18 -15.19
C GLU A 14 -21.87 -5.15 -15.50
N LEU A 15 -21.02 -5.44 -14.51
CA LEU A 15 -19.57 -5.58 -14.69
C LEU A 15 -19.24 -6.79 -15.59
N ASN A 16 -19.89 -7.93 -15.36
CA ASN A 16 -19.69 -9.15 -16.15
C ASN A 16 -20.09 -8.93 -17.63
N ARG A 17 -21.21 -8.24 -17.86
CA ARG A 17 -21.67 -7.84 -19.20
C ARG A 17 -20.73 -6.86 -19.89
N GLN A 18 -20.13 -5.92 -19.16
CA GLN A 18 -19.17 -4.96 -19.71
C GLN A 18 -17.82 -5.58 -20.06
N LEU A 19 -17.39 -6.61 -19.33
CA LEU A 19 -16.14 -7.34 -19.57
C LEU A 19 -16.25 -8.40 -20.68
N GLY A 20 -17.45 -8.65 -21.20
CA GLY A 20 -17.67 -9.67 -22.24
C GLY A 20 -17.37 -11.10 -21.76
N GLY A 21 -17.41 -11.32 -20.44
CA GLY A 21 -17.17 -12.62 -19.83
C GLY A 21 -18.29 -13.59 -20.18
N SER A 22 -17.95 -14.72 -20.79
CA SER A 22 -18.81 -15.89 -20.77
C SER A 22 -18.84 -16.43 -19.34
N ASP A 23 -20.02 -16.82 -18.83
CA ASP A 23 -20.20 -17.50 -17.52
C ASP A 23 -19.54 -18.89 -17.44
N GLU A 24 -18.60 -19.18 -18.33
CA GLU A 24 -17.84 -20.42 -18.36
C GLU A 24 -16.68 -20.27 -17.39
N GLU A 25 -16.80 -20.92 -16.22
CA GLU A 25 -15.63 -21.13 -15.37
C GLU A 25 -14.57 -21.91 -16.18
N PRO A 26 -13.29 -21.51 -16.12
CA PRO A 26 -12.26 -22.18 -16.90
C PRO A 26 -12.15 -23.64 -16.44
N GLU A 27 -12.44 -24.58 -17.34
CA GLU A 27 -12.38 -26.02 -17.04
C GLU A 27 -10.93 -26.49 -16.85
N SER A 28 -9.94 -25.73 -17.33
CA SER A 28 -8.52 -26.00 -17.16
C SER A 28 -7.66 -24.74 -17.08
N ILE A 29 -6.43 -24.88 -16.57
CA ILE A 29 -5.42 -23.81 -16.54
C ILE A 29 -5.06 -23.35 -17.96
N GLU A 30 -5.25 -24.20 -18.97
CA GLU A 30 -5.00 -23.90 -20.39
C GLU A 30 -6.07 -22.96 -20.98
N ASP A 31 -7.23 -22.82 -20.32
CA ASP A 31 -8.32 -21.91 -20.71
C ASP A 31 -8.23 -20.53 -20.03
N LEU A 32 -7.24 -20.33 -19.16
CA LEU A 32 -6.99 -19.01 -18.57
C LEU A 32 -6.48 -18.04 -19.65
N PRO A 33 -6.95 -16.77 -19.64
CA PRO A 33 -6.43 -15.79 -20.56
C PRO A 33 -4.92 -15.60 -20.35
N GLU A 34 -4.14 -15.69 -21.42
CA GLU A 34 -2.73 -15.32 -21.39
C GLU A 34 -2.64 -13.82 -21.07
N LEU A 35 -2.19 -13.50 -19.85
CA LEU A 35 -1.93 -12.13 -19.45
C LEU A 35 -0.72 -11.60 -20.20
N SER A 36 -0.82 -10.36 -20.69
CA SER A 36 0.35 -9.65 -21.21
C SER A 36 1.37 -9.43 -20.09
N GLU A 37 2.66 -9.31 -20.47
CA GLU A 37 3.71 -8.93 -19.52
C GLU A 37 3.36 -7.63 -18.77
N ASP A 38 2.73 -6.67 -19.46
CA ASP A 38 2.26 -5.42 -18.88
C ASP A 38 1.19 -5.64 -17.80
N ALA A 39 0.23 -6.56 -18.03
CA ALA A 39 -0.81 -6.87 -17.06
C ALA A 39 -0.26 -7.60 -15.82
N ILE A 40 0.78 -8.43 -16.00
CA ILE A 40 1.48 -9.09 -14.88
C ILE A 40 2.22 -8.04 -14.03
N ILE A 41 2.90 -7.09 -14.66
CA ILE A 41 3.59 -5.99 -13.97
C ILE A 41 2.58 -5.13 -13.20
N GLU A 42 1.43 -4.80 -13.79
CA GLU A 42 0.37 -4.07 -13.09
C GLU A 42 -0.16 -4.85 -11.87
N LEU A 43 -0.34 -6.16 -11.99
CA LEU A 43 -0.79 -7.01 -10.88
C LEU A 43 0.22 -7.02 -9.71
N ASP A 44 1.51 -7.14 -10.01
CA ASP A 44 2.58 -7.08 -8.99
C ASP A 44 2.62 -5.70 -8.29
N LEU A 45 2.25 -4.62 -9.00
CA LEU A 45 2.16 -3.27 -8.42
C LEU A 45 0.92 -3.08 -7.53
N LEU A 46 -0.15 -3.87 -7.72
CA LEU A 46 -1.34 -3.81 -6.85
C LEU A 46 -1.02 -4.18 -5.40
N ASN A 47 -0.02 -5.02 -5.18
CA ASN A 47 0.40 -5.46 -3.85
C ASN A 47 1.48 -4.56 -3.23
N VAL A 48 1.89 -3.51 -3.94
CA VAL A 48 2.81 -2.51 -3.40
C VAL A 48 2.04 -1.43 -2.68
N SER A 49 2.31 -1.27 -1.38
CA SER A 49 1.76 -0.17 -0.60
C SER A 49 2.87 0.81 -0.21
N THR A 50 2.56 2.09 -0.23
CA THR A 50 3.48 3.16 0.18
C THR A 50 2.80 4.12 1.12
N ARG A 51 3.57 4.63 2.08
CA ARG A 51 3.08 5.61 3.05
C ARG A 51 4.21 6.54 3.46
N THR A 52 3.92 7.83 3.52
CA THR A 52 4.87 8.88 3.89
C THR A 52 4.29 9.66 5.05
N ALA A 53 5.11 9.83 6.09
CA ALA A 53 4.81 10.69 7.21
C ALA A 53 5.89 11.78 7.34
N VAL A 54 5.42 13.02 7.46
CA VAL A 54 6.28 14.17 7.75
C VAL A 54 6.06 14.55 9.21
N LEU A 55 7.16 14.69 9.95
CA LEU A 55 7.15 15.05 11.35
C LEU A 55 7.86 16.38 11.57
N SER A 56 7.38 17.19 12.51
CA SER A 56 8.01 18.44 12.91
C SER A 56 8.23 18.54 14.41
N LYS A 57 9.36 19.13 14.82
CA LYS A 57 9.68 19.45 16.23
C LYS A 57 10.75 20.52 16.29
N ASN A 58 10.51 21.62 17.02
CA ASN A 58 11.50 22.69 17.25
C ASN A 58 12.21 23.13 15.96
N ASP A 59 11.43 23.53 14.94
CA ASP A 59 11.90 23.95 13.61
C ASP A 59 12.65 22.88 12.79
N MET A 60 12.71 21.64 13.27
CA MET A 60 13.21 20.48 12.53
C MET A 60 12.09 19.77 11.80
N ILE A 61 12.40 19.23 10.61
CA ILE A 61 11.54 18.34 9.83
C ILE A 61 12.21 16.97 9.71
N ALA A 62 11.45 15.91 9.99
CA ALA A 62 11.86 14.54 9.77
C ALA A 62 10.89 13.83 8.83
N LEU A 63 11.40 12.83 8.11
CA LEU A 63 10.62 11.99 7.21
C LEU A 63 10.64 10.54 7.71
N LEU A 64 9.50 9.88 7.60
CA LEU A 64 9.35 8.45 7.80
C LEU A 64 8.53 7.89 6.65
N CYS A 65 9.10 7.00 5.87
CA CYS A 65 8.46 6.39 4.71
C CYS A 65 8.39 4.88 4.90
N LEU A 66 7.31 4.28 4.44
CA LEU A 66 7.09 2.85 4.34
C LEU A 66 6.86 2.49 2.87
N LYS A 67 7.50 1.42 2.42
CA LYS A 67 7.16 0.71 1.20
C LYS A 67 7.02 -0.77 1.54
N THR A 68 5.91 -1.40 1.19
CA THR A 68 5.71 -2.85 1.30
C THR A 68 5.45 -3.45 -0.07
N ALA A 69 5.73 -4.73 -0.22
CA ALA A 69 5.40 -5.58 -1.35
C ALA A 69 5.09 -6.99 -0.82
N ASP A 70 4.70 -7.93 -1.68
CA ASP A 70 4.30 -9.29 -1.29
C ASP A 70 5.31 -10.03 -0.40
N LYS A 71 6.60 -9.78 -0.61
CA LYS A 71 7.69 -10.50 0.07
C LYS A 71 8.51 -9.62 1.00
N GLY A 72 7.94 -8.53 1.52
CA GLY A 72 8.57 -7.76 2.57
C GLY A 72 8.26 -6.27 2.54
N GLY A 73 9.09 -5.51 3.26
CA GLY A 73 8.94 -4.07 3.32
C GLY A 73 10.21 -3.35 3.75
N ALA A 74 10.21 -2.03 3.55
CA ALA A 74 11.29 -1.17 3.98
C ALA A 74 10.74 0.09 4.63
N ILE A 75 11.36 0.47 5.73
CA ILE A 75 11.15 1.77 6.38
C ILE A 75 12.37 2.63 6.09
N CYS A 76 12.15 3.80 5.51
CA CYS A 76 13.18 4.83 5.35
C CYS A 76 12.91 5.96 6.35
N ARG A 77 13.95 6.41 7.03
CA ARG A 77 13.88 7.52 7.98
C ARG A 77 14.95 8.55 7.64
N VAL A 78 14.54 9.80 7.59
CA VAL A 78 15.43 10.97 7.55
C VAL A 78 15.19 11.75 8.84
N ASP A 79 16.14 11.66 9.77
CA ASP A 79 16.13 12.48 11.00
C ASP A 79 17.21 13.56 10.83
N PRO A 80 16.87 14.85 10.95
CA PRO A 80 17.83 15.94 10.76
C PRO A 80 18.93 16.00 11.83
N ARG A 81 18.83 15.20 12.90
CA ARG A 81 19.86 15.06 13.93
C ARG A 81 20.93 14.04 13.54
N GLU A 82 20.62 13.18 12.57
CA GLU A 82 21.52 12.15 12.07
C GLU A 82 22.15 12.63 10.74
N PRO A 83 23.43 12.33 10.48
CA PRO A 83 24.10 12.82 9.28
C PRO A 83 23.61 12.15 7.99
N ASN A 84 23.02 10.95 8.09
CA ASN A 84 22.60 10.16 6.93
C ASN A 84 21.20 9.56 7.16
N PRO A 85 20.41 9.39 6.08
CA PRO A 85 19.20 8.59 6.13
C PRO A 85 19.48 7.15 6.59
N SER A 86 18.51 6.56 7.29
CA SER A 86 18.56 5.16 7.70
C SER A 86 17.44 4.36 7.03
N VAL A 87 17.77 3.20 6.48
CA VAL A 87 16.81 2.27 5.90
C VAL A 87 16.84 0.97 6.69
N GLN A 88 15.66 0.49 7.05
CA GLN A 88 15.47 -0.82 7.68
C GLN A 88 14.59 -1.68 6.78
N VAL A 89 15.10 -2.86 6.41
CA VAL A 89 14.40 -3.84 5.56
C VAL A 89 13.82 -4.94 6.43
N TYR A 90 12.66 -5.44 6.05
CA TYR A 90 11.91 -6.49 6.70
C TYR A 90 11.55 -7.55 5.66
N ASP A 91 11.65 -8.82 6.05
CA ASP A 91 11.25 -9.96 5.21
C ASP A 91 9.73 -10.10 5.09
N ASP A 92 8.99 -9.39 5.95
CA ASP A 92 7.53 -9.48 6.06
C ASP A 92 6.90 -8.07 6.03
N ALA A 93 5.86 -7.93 5.20
CA ALA A 93 5.17 -6.65 4.97
C ALA A 93 4.41 -6.17 6.22
N ASP A 94 3.72 -7.08 6.91
CA ASP A 94 2.96 -6.77 8.11
C ASP A 94 3.89 -6.27 9.22
N ASN A 95 5.03 -6.93 9.41
CA ASN A 95 6.04 -6.52 10.38
C ASN A 95 6.59 -5.11 10.08
N ALA A 96 6.85 -4.78 8.80
CA ALA A 96 7.25 -3.44 8.40
C ALA A 96 6.18 -2.39 8.74
N LEU A 97 4.90 -2.67 8.45
CA LEU A 97 3.78 -1.80 8.78
C LEU A 97 3.63 -1.61 10.30
N ASP A 98 3.82 -2.68 11.06
CA ASP A 98 3.74 -2.69 12.52
C ASP A 98 4.83 -1.81 13.14
N TRP A 99 6.07 -1.94 12.67
CA TRP A 99 7.20 -1.11 13.11
C TRP A 99 7.09 0.33 12.67
N PHE A 100 6.56 0.60 11.48
CA PHE A 100 6.26 1.95 11.04
C PHE A 100 5.25 2.62 11.98
N THR A 101 4.17 1.91 12.31
CA THR A 101 3.13 2.39 13.23
C THR A 101 3.68 2.61 14.65
N LYS A 102 4.51 1.69 15.15
CA LYS A 102 5.21 1.84 16.44
C LYS A 102 6.15 3.04 16.42
N SER A 103 6.88 3.26 15.34
CA SER A 103 7.78 4.40 15.16
C SER A 103 7.03 5.73 15.21
N LEU A 104 5.89 5.83 14.51
CA LEU A 104 5.04 7.03 14.58
C LEU A 104 4.51 7.29 16.00
N LYS A 105 4.01 6.25 16.67
CA LYS A 105 3.52 6.35 18.06
C LYS A 105 4.62 6.83 19.00
N THR A 106 5.83 6.27 18.88
CA THR A 106 6.99 6.65 19.69
C THR A 106 7.45 8.07 19.39
N SER A 107 7.51 8.48 18.11
CA SER A 107 7.84 9.86 17.72
C SER A 107 6.86 10.87 18.32
N ARG A 108 5.55 10.59 18.29
CA ARG A 108 4.53 11.43 18.94
C ARG A 108 4.75 11.54 20.44
N LYS A 109 5.01 10.43 21.13
CA LYS A 109 5.35 10.42 22.58
C LYS A 109 6.59 11.25 22.88
N ASN A 110 7.57 11.27 21.97
CA ASN A 110 8.79 12.05 22.09
C ASN A 110 8.63 13.52 21.65
N GLY A 111 7.40 13.99 21.45
CA GLY A 111 7.08 15.39 21.16
C GLY A 111 7.23 15.80 19.70
N TRP A 112 7.34 14.84 18.77
CA TRP A 112 7.21 15.15 17.34
C TRP A 112 5.74 15.27 16.95
N LYS A 113 5.40 16.31 16.21
CA LYS A 113 4.08 16.49 15.61
C LYS A 113 4.07 15.86 14.22
N VAL A 114 3.09 15.01 13.93
CA VAL A 114 2.86 14.53 12.56
C VAL A 114 2.10 15.61 11.81
N VAL A 115 2.70 16.16 10.76
CA VAL A 115 2.10 17.23 9.93
C VAL A 115 1.54 16.70 8.61
N TYR A 116 2.01 15.54 8.18
CA TYR A 116 1.48 14.80 7.03
C TYR A 116 1.60 13.30 7.31
N ASP A 117 0.62 12.52 6.86
CA ASP A 117 0.59 11.06 6.93
C ASP A 117 -0.33 10.53 5.82
N GLY A 118 0.25 10.05 4.72
CA GLY A 118 -0.51 9.72 3.52
C GLY A 118 0.35 9.10 2.42
N LEU A 119 -0.06 9.26 1.17
CA LEU A 119 0.66 8.79 -0.02
C LEU A 119 2.02 9.53 -0.19
N PRO A 120 2.91 9.05 -1.06
CA PRO A 120 4.12 9.80 -1.41
C PRO A 120 3.81 11.23 -1.88
N LEU A 121 4.67 12.18 -1.51
CA LEU A 121 4.55 13.57 -1.94
C LEU A 121 5.10 13.72 -3.36
N GLU A 122 4.30 14.27 -4.25
CA GLU A 122 4.66 14.60 -5.63
C GLU A 122 4.77 16.12 -5.78
N GLY A 123 5.74 16.60 -6.56
CA GLY A 123 6.01 18.03 -6.73
C GLY A 123 6.80 18.33 -7.99
#